data_AF-J3ANU6-F1
#
_entry.id   AF-J3ANU6-F1
#
_cell.length_a   1.000
_cell.length_b   1.000
_cell.length_c   1.000
_cell.angle_alpha   90.00
_cell.angle_beta   90.00
_cell.angle_gamma   90.00
#
_symmetry.space_group_name_H-M   'P 1'
#
loop_
_entity.id
_entity.type
_entity.pdbx_description
1 polymer ?
#
loop_
_entity_poly.entity_id
_entity_poly.type
_entity_poly.pdbx_seq_one_letter_code
_entity_poly.pdbx_strand_id
1 'polypeptide(L)'
;MLSTTRKRAALTAMAVAVATVLASCSTPPPPTPVVVAPPAPPPITLSSTIVERASAFRGYMQRAGAISPNFQDAAQIQSSLKVAVAYEPKQFLSGATSYAAILALQDPTFVASVRAFAADPTQRQQVINQLIADPAYAVGFKGSDTAAARIIDTLNGDGVKVYTAGKAVKQAAYDVQRSAWSKTTVLDRDGRLAYAKTMSATPALADSADVAALQQAWNGSAPLVAAPDAAPAAAPRSEPPPYKPLVIRGLAVAALAALGAAGDNNLATIDAVMAEPASAMCLNMAKLNLYQCLAVAKPHYEDVFCLGQHIMIDTGMCVIKASGAALPYEPPPPPKPTPAVTKKKPVAKKAGSAKKKS
;
A
#
# COMPACT_ATOMS: atom_id res chain seq x y z
N MET A 1 -78.82 -63.61 51.90
CA MET A 1 -78.81 -62.35 51.14
C MET A 1 -77.42 -62.21 50.51
N LEU A 2 -77.37 -62.12 49.16
CA LEU A 2 -76.35 -61.59 48.23
C LEU A 2 -74.85 -61.69 48.64
N SER A 3 -73.88 -62.02 47.80
CA SER A 3 -73.77 -62.41 46.38
C SER A 3 -72.28 -62.78 46.16
N THR A 4 -72.00 -63.61 45.17
CA THR A 4 -70.68 -64.04 44.66
C THR A 4 -69.78 -62.85 44.24
N THR A 5 -68.44 -62.86 44.13
CA THR A 5 -67.58 -63.68 43.24
C THR A 5 -66.11 -63.16 43.25
N ARG A 6 -65.14 -64.05 42.95
CA ARG A 6 -63.83 -63.84 42.23
C ARG A 6 -62.69 -63.11 42.97
N LYS A 7 -61.38 -63.36 42.74
CA LYS A 7 -60.51 -64.46 42.25
C LYS A 7 -59.09 -63.84 42.15
N ARG A 8 -58.05 -64.60 42.59
CA ARG A 8 -56.66 -64.65 42.06
C ARG A 8 -55.66 -63.49 42.28
N ALA A 9 -54.53 -63.82 42.94
CA ALA A 9 -53.13 -63.59 42.51
C ALA A 9 -52.21 -64.35 43.49
N ALA A 10 -51.74 -65.57 43.20
CA ALA A 10 -50.57 -65.95 42.39
C ALA A 10 -49.20 -65.77 43.11
N LEU A 11 -48.83 -66.87 43.80
CA LEU A 11 -47.51 -67.43 44.16
C LEU A 11 -46.22 -66.63 43.90
N THR A 12 -45.48 -66.39 44.99
CA THR A 12 -44.04 -66.12 45.09
C THR A 12 -43.21 -67.41 44.99
N ALA A 13 -42.18 -67.39 44.12
CA ALA A 13 -41.24 -68.50 43.90
C ALA A 13 -39.95 -68.34 44.72
N MET A 14 -39.39 -69.49 45.12
CA MET A 14 -38.23 -69.70 46.00
C MET A 14 -36.87 -69.35 45.36
N ALA A 15 -35.92 -69.06 46.25
CA ALA A 15 -34.48 -68.94 46.04
C ALA A 15 -33.75 -70.29 46.24
N VAL A 16 -32.77 -70.62 45.38
CA VAL A 16 -31.64 -71.58 45.57
C VAL A 16 -30.61 -71.21 44.48
N ALA A 17 -29.44 -70.60 44.74
CA ALA A 17 -28.20 -71.04 45.38
C ALA A 17 -27.02 -71.08 44.37
N VAL A 18 -26.10 -70.14 44.59
CA VAL A 18 -24.63 -70.18 44.49
C VAL A 18 -23.99 -71.43 43.84
N ALA A 19 -23.39 -71.23 42.66
CA ALA A 19 -22.18 -71.91 42.22
C ALA A 19 -21.49 -71.05 41.13
N THR A 20 -20.16 -71.03 41.10
CA THR A 20 -19.22 -70.35 40.17
C THR A 20 -18.58 -69.03 40.63
N VAL A 21 -17.76 -69.12 41.68
CA VAL A 21 -16.56 -68.27 41.80
C VAL A 21 -15.45 -69.02 41.09
N LEU A 22 -15.06 -68.61 39.88
CA LEU A 22 -13.78 -68.90 39.20
C LEU A 22 -13.87 -68.38 37.74
N ALA A 23 -13.79 -67.05 37.54
CA ALA A 23 -13.34 -66.38 36.31
C ALA A 23 -13.74 -64.88 36.32
N SER A 24 -13.00 -64.03 37.02
CA SER A 24 -13.01 -62.59 36.74
C SER A 24 -11.73 -61.94 37.26
N CYS A 25 -10.65 -62.15 36.52
CA CYS A 25 -9.50 -61.25 36.49
C CYS A 25 -9.25 -60.92 35.02
N SER A 26 -10.18 -60.19 34.40
CA SER A 26 -9.88 -59.47 33.16
C SER A 26 -9.23 -58.15 33.54
N THR A 27 -7.92 -58.04 33.29
CA THR A 27 -7.20 -56.78 33.36
C THR A 27 -7.87 -55.80 32.39
N PRO A 28 -8.30 -54.60 32.82
CA PRO A 28 -8.84 -53.61 31.90
C PRO A 28 -7.81 -53.32 30.81
N PRO A 29 -8.20 -53.22 29.53
CA PRO A 29 -7.29 -52.78 28.48
C PRO A 29 -6.69 -51.43 28.89
N PRO A 30 -5.39 -51.19 28.62
CA PRO A 30 -4.77 -49.91 28.93
C PRO A 30 -5.64 -48.79 28.33
N PRO A 31 -5.90 -47.70 29.07
CA PRO A 31 -6.61 -46.57 28.49
C PRO A 31 -5.86 -46.16 27.22
N THR A 32 -6.60 -46.08 26.11
CA THR A 32 -6.05 -45.60 24.85
C THR A 32 -5.36 -44.27 25.12
N PRO A 33 -4.10 -44.07 24.65
CA PRO A 33 -3.45 -42.77 24.78
C PRO A 33 -4.39 -41.73 24.22
N VAL A 34 -4.84 -40.81 25.07
CA VAL A 34 -5.63 -39.66 24.61
C VAL A 34 -4.66 -38.86 23.77
N VAL A 35 -4.70 -39.03 22.45
CA VAL A 35 -3.96 -38.18 21.51
C VAL A 35 -4.61 -36.82 21.65
N VAL A 36 -4.05 -35.99 22.54
CA VAL A 36 -4.45 -34.59 22.66
C VAL A 36 -4.15 -33.97 21.30
N ALA A 37 -5.20 -33.57 20.58
CA ALA A 37 -5.04 -32.92 19.29
C ALA A 37 -4.09 -31.73 19.46
N PRO A 38 -3.10 -31.55 18.56
CA PRO A 38 -2.22 -30.39 18.62
C PRO A 38 -3.05 -29.11 18.74
N PRO A 39 -2.65 -28.15 19.61
CA PRO A 39 -3.38 -26.91 19.77
C PRO A 39 -3.55 -26.23 18.40
N ALA A 40 -4.75 -25.71 18.15
CA ALA A 40 -5.04 -25.06 16.87
C ALA A 40 -4.05 -23.91 16.62
N PRO A 41 -3.59 -23.72 15.36
CA PRO A 41 -2.71 -22.61 15.04
C PRO A 41 -3.42 -21.28 15.36
N PRO A 42 -2.66 -20.25 15.78
CA PRO A 42 -3.24 -18.96 16.14
C PRO A 42 -3.95 -18.34 14.94
N PRO A 43 -4.93 -17.46 15.18
CA PRO A 43 -5.56 -16.71 14.11
C PRO A 43 -4.53 -15.82 13.41
N ILE A 44 -4.79 -15.50 12.14
CA ILE A 44 -4.08 -14.41 11.47
C ILE A 44 -4.46 -13.11 12.19
N THR A 45 -3.47 -12.28 12.53
CA THR A 45 -3.70 -11.02 13.24
C THR A 45 -3.00 -9.88 12.53
N LEU A 46 -3.71 -8.78 12.30
CA LEU A 46 -3.15 -7.54 11.79
C LEU A 46 -3.69 -6.36 12.60
N SER A 47 -2.80 -5.51 13.10
CA SER A 47 -3.14 -4.31 13.88
C SER A 47 -4.07 -3.38 13.11
N SER A 48 -5.05 -2.78 13.80
CA SER A 48 -5.95 -1.78 13.21
C SER A 48 -5.17 -0.58 12.66
N THR A 49 -4.11 -0.16 13.35
CA THR A 49 -3.23 0.92 12.92
C THR A 49 -2.53 0.61 11.60
N ILE A 50 -2.15 -0.65 11.32
CA ILE A 50 -1.57 -1.05 10.03
C ILE A 50 -2.61 -0.87 8.92
N VAL A 51 -3.85 -1.29 9.18
CA VAL A 51 -4.96 -1.13 8.22
C VAL A 51 -5.27 0.35 7.95
N GLU A 52 -5.33 1.18 8.99
CA GLU A 52 -5.55 2.62 8.87
C GLU A 52 -4.44 3.31 8.06
N ARG A 53 -3.17 2.94 8.28
CA ARG A 53 -2.04 3.48 7.50
C ARG A 53 -2.11 3.06 6.03
N ALA A 54 -2.48 1.80 5.75
CA ALA A 54 -2.72 1.35 4.38
C ALA A 54 -3.84 2.15 3.71
N SER A 55 -4.92 2.44 4.43
CA SER A 55 -6.01 3.27 3.94
C SER A 55 -5.58 4.71 3.64
N ALA A 56 -4.81 5.33 4.55
CA ALA A 56 -4.28 6.67 4.35
C ALA A 56 -3.41 6.78 3.09
N PHE A 57 -2.56 5.77 2.84
CA PHE A 57 -1.77 5.67 1.61
C PHE A 57 -2.66 5.57 0.36
N ARG A 58 -3.61 4.62 0.33
CA ARG A 58 -4.52 4.42 -0.81
C ARG A 58 -5.35 5.66 -1.11
N GLY A 59 -5.91 6.27 -0.07
CA GLY A 59 -6.69 7.50 -0.18
C GLY A 59 -5.88 8.66 -0.74
N TYR A 60 -4.62 8.82 -0.33
CA TYR A 60 -3.73 9.80 -0.94
C TYR A 60 -3.50 9.51 -2.43
N MET A 61 -3.12 8.27 -2.78
CA MET A 61 -2.80 7.90 -4.17
C MET A 61 -4.00 8.12 -5.10
N GLN A 62 -5.21 7.79 -4.64
CA GLN A 62 -6.44 8.04 -5.38
C GLN A 62 -6.68 9.53 -5.59
N ARG A 63 -6.62 10.35 -4.52
CA ARG A 63 -6.88 11.79 -4.60
C ARG A 63 -5.83 12.53 -5.44
N ALA A 64 -4.55 12.21 -5.25
CA ALA A 64 -3.46 12.79 -6.02
C ALA A 64 -3.55 12.41 -7.50
N GLY A 65 -3.86 11.14 -7.81
CA GLY A 65 -4.04 10.67 -9.18
C GLY A 65 -5.27 11.26 -9.88
N ALA A 66 -6.25 11.78 -9.13
CA ALA A 66 -7.46 12.41 -9.64
C ALA A 66 -7.34 13.92 -9.85
N ILE A 67 -6.18 14.55 -9.58
CA ILE A 67 -5.98 15.98 -9.82
C ILE A 67 -6.11 16.28 -11.32
N SER A 68 -7.08 17.13 -11.66
CA SER A 68 -7.33 17.56 -13.04
C SER A 68 -6.28 18.57 -13.52
N PRO A 69 -5.80 18.47 -14.77
CA PRO A 69 -4.93 19.48 -15.36
C PRO A 69 -5.70 20.73 -15.87
N ASN A 70 -7.04 20.73 -15.85
CA ASN A 70 -7.85 21.77 -16.47
C ASN A 70 -8.08 23.00 -15.57
N PHE A 71 -7.01 23.73 -15.22
CA PHE A 71 -7.07 24.90 -14.35
C PHE A 71 -7.66 26.13 -15.06
N GLN A 72 -8.66 26.75 -14.44
CA GLN A 72 -9.32 27.97 -14.91
C GLN A 72 -8.99 29.20 -14.07
N ASP A 73 -8.54 28.99 -12.82
CA ASP A 73 -8.25 30.06 -11.87
C ASP A 73 -7.24 29.64 -10.79
N ALA A 74 -6.84 30.61 -9.97
CA ALA A 74 -5.91 30.42 -8.87
C ALA A 74 -6.46 29.53 -7.74
N ALA A 75 -7.76 29.54 -7.48
CA ALA A 75 -8.37 28.80 -6.38
C ALA A 75 -8.31 27.29 -6.63
N GLN A 76 -8.51 26.88 -7.88
CA GLN A 76 -8.36 25.48 -8.31
C GLN A 76 -6.92 24.99 -8.08
N ILE A 77 -5.92 25.81 -8.40
CA ILE A 77 -4.50 25.46 -8.18
C ILE A 77 -4.22 25.26 -6.69
N GLN A 78 -4.68 26.18 -5.83
CA GLN A 78 -4.50 26.05 -4.39
C GLN A 78 -5.23 24.82 -3.83
N SER A 79 -6.44 24.51 -4.32
CA SER A 79 -7.16 23.29 -3.94
C SER A 79 -6.38 22.02 -4.29
N SER A 80 -5.87 21.94 -5.52
CA SER A 80 -5.04 20.80 -5.96
C SER A 80 -3.72 20.70 -5.19
N LEU A 81 -3.09 21.84 -4.87
CA LEU A 81 -1.89 21.85 -4.04
C LEU A 81 -2.18 21.31 -2.65
N LYS A 82 -3.29 21.71 -2.01
CA LYS A 82 -3.71 21.18 -0.69
C LYS A 82 -3.85 19.67 -0.71
N VAL A 83 -4.39 19.08 -1.78
CA VAL A 83 -4.51 17.63 -1.94
C VAL A 83 -3.13 16.97 -2.07
N ALA A 84 -2.29 17.46 -2.98
CA ALA A 84 -1.01 16.82 -3.29
C ALA A 84 0.01 16.90 -2.14
N VAL A 85 -0.02 17.97 -1.34
CA VAL A 85 0.91 18.12 -0.21
C VAL A 85 0.49 17.37 1.05
N ALA A 86 -0.74 16.87 1.12
CA ALA A 86 -1.33 16.25 2.31
C ALA A 86 -0.89 14.79 2.54
N TYR A 87 0.43 14.60 2.67
CA TYR A 87 1.02 13.39 3.22
C TYR A 87 2.32 13.70 3.97
N GLU A 88 2.52 13.02 5.09
CA GLU A 88 3.79 12.99 5.82
C GLU A 88 4.65 11.83 5.29
N PRO A 89 5.91 12.04 4.87
CA PRO A 89 6.72 11.02 4.20
C PRO A 89 6.89 9.70 4.97
N LYS A 90 7.14 9.73 6.29
CA LYS A 90 7.34 8.52 7.10
C LYS A 90 6.06 7.71 7.20
N GLN A 91 4.94 8.37 7.52
CA GLN A 91 3.62 7.74 7.59
C GLN A 91 3.19 7.21 6.22
N PHE A 92 3.43 7.97 5.15
CA PHE A 92 3.12 7.55 3.79
C PHE A 92 3.84 6.25 3.40
N LEU A 93 5.14 6.15 3.71
CA LEU A 93 5.91 4.94 3.45
C LEU A 93 5.48 3.76 4.32
N SER A 94 5.18 4.00 5.60
CA SER A 94 4.59 2.98 6.47
C SER A 94 3.25 2.51 5.93
N GLY A 95 2.42 3.40 5.40
CA GLY A 95 1.16 3.06 4.74
C GLY A 95 1.34 2.24 3.47
N ALA A 96 2.32 2.57 2.63
CA ALA A 96 2.66 1.79 1.44
C ALA A 96 3.10 0.35 1.79
N THR A 97 3.94 0.20 2.82
CA THR A 97 4.39 -1.12 3.31
C THR A 97 3.24 -1.91 3.96
N SER A 98 2.38 -1.21 4.72
CA SER A 98 1.16 -1.79 5.30
C SER A 98 0.22 -2.30 4.22
N TYR A 99 0.06 -1.54 3.14
CA TYR A 99 -0.75 -1.94 2.01
C TYR A 99 -0.15 -3.14 1.28
N ALA A 100 1.17 -3.16 1.08
CA ALA A 100 1.88 -4.32 0.53
C ALA A 100 1.64 -5.60 1.35
N ALA A 101 1.62 -5.51 2.69
CA ALA A 101 1.31 -6.64 3.55
C ALA A 101 -0.11 -7.19 3.34
N ILE A 102 -1.11 -6.30 3.23
CA ILE A 102 -2.49 -6.68 2.95
C ILE A 102 -2.65 -7.31 1.56
N LEU A 103 -1.87 -6.84 0.57
CA LEU A 103 -1.82 -7.47 -0.75
C LEU A 103 -1.22 -8.88 -0.69
N ALA A 104 -0.11 -9.08 0.02
CA ALA A 104 0.51 -10.40 0.18
C ALA A 104 -0.38 -11.39 0.95
N LEU A 105 -1.14 -10.93 1.94
CA LEU A 105 -2.11 -11.76 2.67
C LEU A 105 -3.25 -12.29 1.79
N GLN A 106 -3.47 -11.71 0.60
CA GLN A 106 -4.44 -12.22 -0.37
C GLN A 106 -3.90 -13.35 -1.25
N ASP A 107 -2.62 -13.72 -1.12
CA ASP A 107 -2.06 -14.88 -1.82
C ASP A 107 -2.22 -16.15 -0.95
N PRO A 108 -3.11 -17.09 -1.33
CA PRO A 108 -3.38 -18.28 -0.52
C PRO A 108 -2.19 -19.24 -0.47
N THR A 109 -1.33 -19.26 -1.51
CA THR A 109 -0.14 -20.12 -1.53
C THR A 109 0.89 -19.62 -0.54
N PHE A 110 1.14 -18.31 -0.54
CA PHE A 110 2.01 -17.65 0.43
C PHE A 110 1.53 -17.85 1.86
N VAL A 111 0.25 -17.55 2.13
CA VAL A 111 -0.32 -17.71 3.47
C VAL A 111 -0.26 -19.16 3.93
N ALA A 112 -0.60 -20.14 3.07
CA ALA A 112 -0.50 -21.56 3.41
C ALA A 112 0.94 -21.99 3.70
N SER A 113 1.91 -21.53 2.91
CA SER A 113 3.33 -21.82 3.12
C SER A 113 3.85 -21.30 4.45
N VAL A 114 3.44 -20.09 4.84
CA VAL A 114 3.83 -19.50 6.14
C VAL A 114 3.13 -20.24 7.28
N ARG A 115 1.84 -20.55 7.13
CA ARG A 115 1.04 -21.19 8.18
C ARG A 115 1.43 -22.65 8.46
N ALA A 116 2.18 -23.30 7.58
CA ALA A 116 2.80 -24.59 7.87
C ALA A 116 3.68 -24.56 9.14
N PHE A 117 4.26 -23.40 9.46
CA PHE A 117 5.09 -23.19 10.65
C PHE A 117 4.29 -22.75 11.88
N ALA A 118 2.99 -22.48 11.76
CA ALA A 118 2.17 -21.93 12.84
C ALA A 118 1.70 -22.97 13.88
N ALA A 119 1.76 -24.26 13.53
CA ALA A 119 1.25 -25.36 14.34
C ALA A 119 2.13 -25.68 15.56
N ASP A 120 3.45 -25.67 15.40
CA ASP A 120 4.39 -25.83 16.53
C ASP A 120 4.77 -24.45 17.10
N PRO A 121 4.44 -24.15 18.37
CA PRO A 121 4.79 -22.88 19.01
C PRO A 121 6.29 -22.55 18.98
N THR A 122 7.17 -23.55 19.09
CA THR A 122 8.62 -23.35 19.12
C THR A 122 9.12 -22.96 17.74
N GLN A 123 8.76 -23.72 16.72
CA GLN A 123 9.11 -23.42 15.33
C GLN A 123 8.52 -22.08 14.89
N ARG A 124 7.26 -21.79 15.26
CA ARG A 124 6.61 -20.51 15.01
C ARG A 124 7.43 -19.35 15.57
N GLN A 125 7.86 -19.43 16.83
CA GLN A 125 8.64 -18.36 17.45
C GLN A 125 10.00 -18.18 16.79
N GLN A 126 10.65 -19.28 16.38
CA GLN A 126 11.90 -19.21 15.61
C GLN A 126 11.70 -18.46 14.29
N VAL A 127 10.66 -18.78 13.52
CA VAL A 127 10.35 -18.11 12.25
C VAL A 127 10.01 -16.63 12.47
N ILE A 128 9.23 -16.30 13.50
CA ILE A 128 8.95 -14.90 13.88
C ILE A 128 10.26 -14.14 14.14
N ASN A 129 11.16 -14.71 14.92
CA ASN A 129 12.45 -14.07 15.23
C ASN A 129 13.31 -13.88 13.97
N GLN A 130 13.31 -14.86 13.05
CA GLN A 130 14.02 -14.74 11.77
C GLN A 130 13.44 -13.62 10.90
N LEU A 131 12.11 -13.51 10.80
CA LEU A 131 11.44 -12.43 10.04
C LEU A 131 11.71 -11.03 10.61
N ILE A 132 11.82 -10.92 11.93
CA ILE A 132 12.15 -9.65 12.59
C ILE A 132 13.62 -9.28 12.36
N ALA A 133 14.52 -10.26 12.45
CA ALA A 133 15.96 -10.03 12.27
C ALA A 133 16.32 -9.77 10.80
N ASP A 134 15.70 -10.51 9.88
CA ASP A 134 15.90 -10.39 8.45
C ASP A 134 14.55 -10.52 7.69
N PRO A 135 13.95 -9.39 7.29
CA PRO A 135 12.73 -9.39 6.49
C PRO A 135 12.86 -10.16 5.16
N ALA A 136 14.07 -10.34 4.62
CA ALA A 136 14.28 -11.11 3.39
C ALA A 136 13.97 -12.61 3.57
N TYR A 137 13.91 -13.11 4.81
CA TYR A 137 13.46 -14.47 5.11
C TYR A 137 12.09 -14.77 4.48
N ALA A 138 11.21 -13.76 4.36
CA ALA A 138 9.89 -13.91 3.75
C ALA A 138 9.93 -14.32 2.26
N VAL A 139 11.03 -14.05 1.55
CA VAL A 139 11.20 -14.42 0.14
C VAL A 139 11.32 -15.94 -0.05
N GLY A 140 11.77 -16.67 0.98
CA GLY A 140 11.94 -18.12 0.93
C GLY A 140 10.64 -18.93 0.99
N PHE A 141 9.50 -18.31 1.32
CA PHE A 141 8.22 -19.01 1.36
C PHE A 141 7.68 -19.28 -0.05
N LYS A 142 7.00 -20.41 -0.24
CA LYS A 142 6.33 -20.72 -1.50
C LYS A 142 5.21 -19.69 -1.73
N GLY A 143 5.09 -19.18 -2.97
CA GLY A 143 4.11 -18.14 -3.32
C GLY A 143 4.59 -16.72 -3.01
N SER A 144 5.84 -16.54 -2.54
CA SER A 144 6.43 -15.21 -2.37
C SER A 144 6.52 -14.45 -3.70
N ASP A 145 6.66 -15.16 -4.81
CA ASP A 145 6.75 -14.66 -6.18
C ASP A 145 5.41 -14.13 -6.72
N THR A 146 4.32 -14.83 -6.47
CA THR A 146 2.96 -14.38 -6.84
C THR A 146 2.46 -13.29 -5.90
N ALA A 147 2.78 -13.37 -4.60
CA ALA A 147 2.51 -12.31 -3.64
C ALA A 147 3.30 -11.03 -3.97
N ALA A 148 4.58 -11.15 -4.31
CA ALA A 148 5.41 -10.04 -4.76
C ALA A 148 4.86 -9.43 -6.04
N ALA A 149 4.52 -10.23 -7.06
CA ALA A 149 3.93 -9.74 -8.30
C ALA A 149 2.67 -8.89 -8.03
N ARG A 150 1.78 -9.34 -7.14
CA ARG A 150 0.58 -8.58 -6.74
C ARG A 150 0.94 -7.23 -6.10
N ILE A 151 1.92 -7.19 -5.19
CA ILE A 151 2.41 -5.94 -4.59
C ILE A 151 2.96 -5.01 -5.68
N ILE A 152 3.85 -5.53 -6.52
CA ILE A 152 4.56 -4.78 -7.56
C ILE A 152 3.56 -4.15 -8.53
N ASP A 153 2.62 -4.94 -9.05
CA ASP A 153 1.65 -4.51 -10.06
C ASP A 153 0.71 -3.45 -9.49
N THR A 154 0.22 -3.65 -8.26
CA THR A 154 -0.70 -2.72 -7.61
C THR A 154 -0.03 -1.38 -7.32
N LEU A 155 1.13 -1.40 -6.65
CA LEU A 155 1.85 -0.17 -6.32
C LEU A 155 2.40 0.53 -7.56
N ASN A 156 2.84 -0.21 -8.57
CA ASN A 156 3.22 0.36 -9.86
C ASN A 156 2.02 1.05 -10.53
N GLY A 157 0.86 0.39 -10.57
CA GLY A 157 -0.37 0.97 -11.13
C GLY A 157 -0.75 2.29 -10.45
N ASP A 158 -0.70 2.35 -9.13
CA ASP A 158 -0.98 3.58 -8.39
C ASP A 158 0.08 4.65 -8.60
N GLY A 159 1.35 4.28 -8.57
CA GLY A 159 2.46 5.19 -8.86
C GLY A 159 2.38 5.79 -10.28
N VAL A 160 2.08 4.96 -11.28
CA VAL A 160 1.91 5.38 -12.69
C VAL A 160 0.73 6.33 -12.86
N LYS A 161 -0.40 6.11 -12.16
CA LYS A 161 -1.54 7.04 -12.18
C LYS A 161 -1.13 8.43 -11.70
N VAL A 162 -0.52 8.53 -10.52
CA VAL A 162 -0.07 9.82 -9.96
C VAL A 162 1.00 10.48 -10.82
N TYR A 163 1.97 9.70 -11.30
CA TYR A 163 3.02 10.17 -12.19
C TYR A 163 2.45 10.72 -13.52
N THR A 164 1.51 10.01 -14.14
CA THR A 164 0.90 10.42 -15.41
C THR A 164 0.01 11.65 -15.24
N ALA A 165 -0.80 11.70 -14.17
CA ALA A 165 -1.55 12.90 -13.81
C ALA A 165 -0.60 14.09 -13.58
N GLY A 166 0.55 13.86 -12.91
CA GLY A 166 1.58 14.87 -12.70
C GLY A 166 2.18 15.41 -13.99
N LYS A 167 2.40 14.54 -14.99
CA LYS A 167 2.81 14.98 -16.34
C LYS A 167 1.75 15.86 -17.01
N ALA A 168 0.48 15.50 -16.91
CA ALA A 168 -0.61 16.31 -17.45
C ALA A 168 -0.70 17.68 -16.75
N VAL A 169 -0.56 17.71 -15.42
CA VAL A 169 -0.53 18.96 -14.64
C VAL A 169 0.69 19.81 -14.98
N LYS A 170 1.88 19.22 -15.10
CA LYS A 170 3.08 19.93 -15.55
C LYS A 170 2.89 20.51 -16.95
N GLN A 171 2.24 19.77 -17.86
CA GLN A 171 1.89 20.29 -19.19
C GLN A 171 0.93 21.48 -19.08
N ALA A 172 -0.08 21.38 -18.21
CA ALA A 172 -1.03 22.48 -17.97
C ALA A 172 -0.34 23.76 -17.51
N ALA A 173 0.77 23.68 -16.75
CA ALA A 173 1.56 24.86 -16.39
C ALA A 173 2.02 25.64 -17.64
N TYR A 174 2.50 24.95 -18.67
CA TYR A 174 2.90 25.56 -19.94
C TYR A 174 1.73 26.05 -20.78
N ASP A 175 0.54 25.52 -20.57
CA ASP A 175 -0.65 25.93 -21.31
C ASP A 175 -1.27 27.18 -20.68
N VAL A 176 -1.50 27.14 -19.36
CA VAL A 176 -2.09 28.26 -18.64
C VAL A 176 -1.15 29.45 -18.58
N GLN A 177 0.18 29.31 -18.70
CA GLN A 177 1.10 30.46 -18.74
C GLN A 177 0.79 31.45 -19.87
N ARG A 178 -0.03 31.09 -20.85
CA ARG A 178 -0.48 31.99 -21.93
C ARG A 178 -1.66 32.87 -21.51
N SER A 179 -2.43 32.44 -20.50
CA SER A 179 -3.57 33.17 -19.95
C SER A 179 -3.14 34.35 -19.08
N ALA A 180 -3.92 35.44 -19.09
CA ALA A 180 -3.62 36.64 -18.29
C ALA A 180 -3.73 36.37 -16.79
N TRP A 181 -4.75 35.61 -16.36
CA TRP A 181 -4.99 35.30 -14.95
C TRP A 181 -3.86 34.50 -14.31
N SER A 182 -3.15 33.65 -15.06
CA SER A 182 -2.12 32.77 -14.48
C SER A 182 -0.80 33.50 -14.24
N LYS A 183 -0.60 34.66 -14.90
CA LYS A 183 0.58 35.52 -14.77
C LYS A 183 0.47 36.48 -13.59
N THR A 184 -0.70 36.60 -12.98
CA THR A 184 -0.83 37.39 -11.75
C THR A 184 -0.05 36.72 -10.63
N THR A 185 0.50 37.55 -9.74
CA THR A 185 1.33 37.07 -8.64
C THR A 185 0.46 36.42 -7.56
N VAL A 186 0.90 35.28 -7.04
CA VAL A 186 0.32 34.68 -5.84
C VAL A 186 0.44 35.67 -4.69
N LEU A 187 -0.69 36.08 -4.10
CA LEU A 187 -0.72 37.13 -3.07
C LEU A 187 0.04 36.72 -1.79
N ASP A 188 -0.25 35.54 -1.25
CA ASP A 188 0.35 35.03 -0.01
C ASP A 188 1.29 33.85 -0.29
N ARG A 189 2.49 34.16 -0.78
CA ARG A 189 3.51 33.15 -1.15
C ARG A 189 4.06 32.42 0.08
N ASP A 190 4.33 33.18 1.14
CA ASP A 190 4.93 32.66 2.36
C ASP A 190 3.92 31.80 3.14
N GLY A 191 2.67 32.25 3.26
CA GLY A 191 1.60 31.45 3.88
C GLY A 191 1.29 30.18 3.11
N ARG A 192 1.30 30.21 1.76
CA ARG A 192 1.18 29.01 0.92
C ARG A 192 2.33 28.01 1.16
N LEU A 193 3.57 28.46 1.22
CA LEU A 193 4.72 27.59 1.52
C LEU A 193 4.64 27.04 2.95
N ALA A 194 4.30 27.87 3.92
CA ALA A 194 4.11 27.46 5.31
C ALA A 194 3.01 26.39 5.42
N TYR A 195 1.88 26.59 4.74
CA TYR A 195 0.80 25.60 4.66
C TYR A 195 1.29 24.28 4.06
N ALA A 196 2.01 24.32 2.93
CA ALA A 196 2.54 23.12 2.29
C ALA A 196 3.46 22.32 3.23
N LYS A 197 4.32 23.01 4.00
CA LYS A 197 5.19 22.39 5.01
C LYS A 197 4.40 21.79 6.17
N THR A 198 3.45 22.53 6.74
CA THR A 198 2.61 22.04 7.85
C THR A 198 1.82 20.80 7.45
N MET A 199 1.15 20.84 6.29
CA MET A 199 0.37 19.69 5.80
C MET A 199 1.25 18.50 5.44
N SER A 200 2.46 18.74 4.94
CA SER A 200 3.43 17.68 4.66
C SER A 200 4.10 17.11 5.92
N ALA A 201 3.88 17.72 7.09
CA ALA A 201 4.27 17.18 8.40
C ALA A 201 3.09 16.58 9.16
N THR A 202 1.88 16.62 8.58
CA THR A 202 0.67 16.11 9.22
C THR A 202 0.33 14.73 8.67
N PRO A 203 0.23 13.70 9.53
CA PRO A 203 -0.23 12.39 9.12
C PRO A 203 -1.62 12.45 8.47
N ALA A 204 -1.78 11.79 7.32
CA ALA A 204 -3.05 11.64 6.64
C ALA A 204 -4.01 10.73 7.41
N LEU A 205 -5.31 11.01 7.33
CA LEU A 205 -6.35 10.20 7.97
C LEU A 205 -6.75 9.02 7.07
N ALA A 206 -7.16 7.93 7.71
CA ALA A 206 -7.79 6.78 7.06
C ALA A 206 -9.23 7.11 6.63
N ASP A 207 -9.73 6.38 5.63
CA ASP A 207 -11.13 6.42 5.23
C ASP A 207 -11.85 5.18 5.77
N SER A 208 -13.03 5.35 6.39
CA SER A 208 -13.72 4.25 7.10
C SER A 208 -14.25 3.17 6.16
N ALA A 209 -14.71 3.53 4.97
CA ALA A 209 -15.17 2.57 3.97
C ALA A 209 -13.99 1.76 3.42
N ASP A 210 -12.86 2.44 3.20
CA ASP A 210 -11.65 1.78 2.74
C ASP A 210 -11.00 0.88 3.81
N VAL A 211 -11.02 1.29 5.09
CA VAL A 211 -10.60 0.46 6.22
C VAL A 211 -11.43 -0.83 6.28
N ALA A 212 -12.75 -0.74 6.11
CA ALA A 212 -13.61 -1.92 6.10
C ALA A 212 -13.27 -2.87 4.94
N ALA A 213 -13.02 -2.34 3.75
CA ALA A 213 -12.59 -3.14 2.59
C ALA A 213 -11.23 -3.81 2.83
N LEU A 214 -10.25 -3.09 3.39
CA LEU A 214 -8.95 -3.64 3.77
C LEU A 214 -9.06 -4.74 4.82
N GLN A 215 -9.95 -4.58 5.81
CA GLN A 215 -10.22 -5.59 6.82
C GLN A 215 -10.76 -6.88 6.22
N GLN A 216 -11.75 -6.78 5.32
CA GLN A 216 -12.31 -7.93 4.62
C GLN A 216 -11.28 -8.65 3.74
N ALA A 217 -10.29 -7.92 3.22
CA ALA A 217 -9.29 -8.53 2.37
C ALA A 217 -8.19 -9.28 3.10
N TRP A 218 -7.64 -8.71 4.17
CA TRP A 218 -6.57 -9.41 4.89
C TRP A 218 -7.12 -10.62 5.67
N ASN A 219 -8.38 -10.57 6.12
CA ASN A 219 -9.01 -11.69 6.82
C ASN A 219 -9.62 -12.75 5.87
N GLY A 220 -9.54 -12.52 4.55
CA GLY A 220 -10.00 -13.45 3.52
C GLY A 220 -11.52 -13.47 3.27
N SER A 221 -12.28 -12.52 3.83
CA SER A 221 -13.73 -12.42 3.63
C SER A 221 -14.11 -11.93 2.23
N ALA A 222 -13.30 -11.06 1.63
CA ALA A 222 -13.49 -10.58 0.26
C ALA A 222 -12.17 -10.03 -0.33
N PRO A 223 -11.84 -10.25 -1.61
CA PRO A 223 -10.62 -9.69 -2.20
C PRO A 223 -10.71 -8.15 -2.34
N LEU A 224 -9.56 -7.45 -2.26
CA LEU A 224 -9.50 -5.98 -2.44
C LEU A 224 -9.81 -5.51 -3.85
N VAL A 225 -9.52 -6.36 -4.83
CA VAL A 225 -9.76 -6.11 -6.24
C VAL A 225 -10.69 -7.24 -6.65
N ALA A 226 -11.87 -6.91 -7.18
CA ALA A 226 -12.69 -7.90 -7.86
C ALA A 226 -11.80 -8.54 -8.94
N ALA A 227 -11.68 -9.87 -8.95
CA ALA A 227 -11.07 -10.54 -10.08
C ALA A 227 -11.74 -9.99 -11.35
N PRO A 228 -10.99 -9.55 -12.38
CA PRO A 228 -11.61 -9.08 -13.60
C PRO A 228 -12.60 -10.14 -14.09
N ASP A 229 -13.79 -9.70 -14.51
CA ASP A 229 -14.83 -10.58 -15.04
C ASP A 229 -14.20 -11.55 -16.04
N ALA A 230 -14.48 -12.84 -15.83
CA ALA A 230 -13.77 -13.99 -16.37
C ALA A 230 -13.44 -13.91 -17.88
N ALA A 231 -12.27 -13.35 -18.20
CA ALA A 231 -11.39 -13.91 -19.21
C ALA A 231 -10.77 -15.20 -18.62
N PRO A 232 -10.43 -16.22 -19.43
CA PRO A 232 -9.89 -17.48 -18.90
C PRO A 232 -8.73 -17.15 -17.97
N ALA A 233 -8.87 -17.58 -16.70
CA ALA A 233 -7.98 -17.21 -15.61
C ALA A 233 -6.53 -17.45 -16.03
N ALA A 234 -5.86 -16.38 -16.44
CA ALA A 234 -4.42 -16.41 -16.63
C ALA A 234 -3.84 -16.87 -15.30
N ALA A 235 -2.88 -17.80 -15.35
CA ALA A 235 -2.13 -18.17 -14.15
C ALA A 235 -1.66 -16.88 -13.46
N PRO A 236 -1.74 -16.78 -12.12
CA PRO A 236 -1.30 -15.59 -11.41
C PRO A 236 0.10 -15.21 -11.88
N ARG A 237 0.27 -13.94 -12.24
CA ARG A 237 1.60 -13.43 -12.60
C ARG A 237 2.55 -13.75 -11.44
N SER A 238 3.72 -14.27 -11.77
CA SER A 238 4.82 -14.48 -10.84
C SER A 238 5.94 -13.50 -11.18
N GLU A 239 6.61 -12.97 -10.17
CA GLU A 239 7.83 -12.19 -10.30
C GLU A 239 8.91 -12.86 -9.45
N PRO A 240 10.01 -13.36 -10.04
CA PRO A 240 11.11 -13.91 -9.26
C PRO A 240 11.95 -12.80 -8.59
N PRO A 241 12.67 -13.09 -7.49
CA PRO A 241 13.61 -12.14 -6.88
C PRO A 241 14.76 -11.78 -7.84
N PRO A 242 15.49 -10.67 -7.61
CA PRO A 242 15.51 -9.83 -6.40
C PRO A 242 14.41 -8.76 -6.34
N TYR A 243 13.78 -8.62 -5.16
CA TYR A 243 12.77 -7.58 -4.90
C TYR A 243 13.36 -6.34 -4.24
N LYS A 244 12.62 -5.21 -4.33
CA LYS A 244 12.96 -4.00 -3.59
C LYS A 244 12.60 -4.13 -2.10
N PRO A 245 13.28 -3.38 -1.21
CA PRO A 245 13.05 -3.45 0.22
C PRO A 245 11.59 -3.27 0.67
N LEU A 246 10.81 -2.40 0.01
CA LEU A 246 9.39 -2.21 0.35
C LEU A 246 8.59 -3.51 0.14
N VAL A 247 8.80 -4.20 -0.98
CA VAL A 247 8.13 -5.48 -1.28
C VAL A 247 8.53 -6.54 -0.26
N ILE A 248 9.83 -6.65 0.04
CA ILE A 248 10.35 -7.59 1.04
C ILE A 248 9.72 -7.34 2.42
N ARG A 249 9.66 -6.08 2.86
CA ARG A 249 9.07 -5.72 4.16
C ARG A 249 7.56 -5.94 4.19
N GLY A 250 6.86 -5.69 3.09
CA GLY A 250 5.45 -6.05 2.94
C GLY A 250 5.20 -7.55 3.10
N LEU A 251 6.00 -8.38 2.43
CA LEU A 251 5.96 -9.85 2.58
C LEU A 251 6.27 -10.28 4.02
N ALA A 252 7.26 -9.66 4.66
CA ALA A 252 7.64 -9.98 6.04
C ALA A 252 6.51 -9.65 7.04
N VAL A 253 5.88 -8.48 6.92
CA VAL A 253 4.73 -8.11 7.76
C VAL A 253 3.53 -9.03 7.50
N ALA A 254 3.29 -9.42 6.24
CA ALA A 254 2.26 -10.41 5.92
C ALA A 254 2.55 -11.78 6.54
N ALA A 255 3.80 -12.24 6.51
CA ALA A 255 4.20 -13.49 7.14
C ALA A 255 4.05 -13.41 8.68
N LEU A 256 4.47 -12.31 9.31
CA LEU A 256 4.25 -12.07 10.74
C LEU A 256 2.76 -12.07 11.08
N ALA A 257 1.91 -11.45 10.26
CA ALA A 257 0.47 -11.47 10.44
C ALA A 257 -0.11 -12.89 10.34
N ALA A 258 0.32 -13.68 9.35
CA ALA A 258 -0.09 -15.07 9.16
C ALA A 258 0.35 -16.00 10.31
N LEU A 259 1.41 -15.65 11.03
CA LEU A 259 1.87 -16.35 12.24
C LEU A 259 1.21 -15.84 13.53
N GLY A 260 0.31 -14.85 13.45
CA GLY A 260 -0.35 -14.25 14.61
C GLY A 260 0.53 -13.25 15.39
N ALA A 261 1.56 -12.71 14.74
CA ALA A 261 2.57 -11.84 15.36
C ALA A 261 2.51 -10.37 14.94
N ALA A 262 1.50 -9.96 14.16
CA ALA A 262 1.32 -8.56 13.72
C ALA A 262 0.10 -7.84 14.31
N GLY A 263 -0.44 -8.33 15.44
CA GLY A 263 -1.48 -7.64 16.21
C GLY A 263 -0.96 -6.40 16.97
N ASP A 264 -1.87 -5.65 17.59
CA ASP A 264 -1.58 -4.35 18.25
C ASP A 264 -0.46 -4.43 19.30
N ASN A 265 -0.35 -5.55 20.02
CA ASN A 265 0.68 -5.77 21.04
C ASN A 265 2.12 -5.76 20.48
N ASN A 266 2.29 -5.98 19.17
CA ASN A 266 3.60 -6.03 18.51
C ASN A 266 3.86 -4.82 17.61
N LEU A 267 3.03 -3.77 17.65
CA LEU A 267 3.09 -2.66 16.70
C LEU A 267 4.47 -1.99 16.63
N ALA A 268 5.14 -1.79 17.76
CA ALA A 268 6.50 -1.22 17.78
C ALA A 268 7.52 -2.07 17.02
N THR A 269 7.43 -3.40 17.15
CA THR A 269 8.28 -4.35 16.40
C THR A 269 7.95 -4.32 14.92
N ILE A 270 6.66 -4.30 14.56
CA ILE A 270 6.23 -4.20 13.15
C ILE A 270 6.69 -2.87 12.54
N ASP A 271 6.65 -1.77 13.28
CA ASP A 271 7.16 -0.47 12.83
C ASP A 271 8.67 -0.51 12.52
N ALA A 272 9.46 -1.24 13.31
CA ALA A 272 10.86 -1.47 13.02
C ALA A 272 11.07 -2.35 11.76
N VAL A 273 10.25 -3.40 11.59
CA VAL A 273 10.27 -4.25 10.38
C VAL A 273 9.87 -3.47 9.12
N MET A 274 8.96 -2.50 9.22
CA MET A 274 8.54 -1.67 8.09
C MET A 274 9.51 -0.54 7.72
N ALA A 275 10.49 -0.22 8.58
CA ALA A 275 11.37 0.92 8.37
C ALA A 275 12.24 0.76 7.10
N GLU A 276 12.01 1.57 6.08
CA GLU A 276 12.69 1.47 4.78
C GLU A 276 13.36 2.80 4.39
N PRO A 277 14.69 2.94 4.55
CA PRO A 277 15.35 4.25 4.41
C PRO A 277 15.46 4.75 2.96
N ALA A 278 15.52 3.86 1.95
CA ALA A 278 15.77 4.28 0.58
C ALA A 278 14.56 5.00 -0.04
N SER A 279 13.36 4.47 0.13
CA SER A 279 12.12 5.13 -0.32
C SER A 279 11.79 6.34 0.54
N ALA A 280 12.16 6.33 1.83
CA ALA A 280 12.03 7.51 2.70
C ALA A 280 12.86 8.68 2.16
N MET A 281 14.10 8.42 1.73
CA MET A 281 14.94 9.45 1.10
C MET A 281 14.30 9.99 -0.18
N CYS A 282 13.72 9.13 -1.02
CA CYS A 282 13.04 9.57 -2.25
C CYS A 282 11.90 10.56 -1.95
N LEU A 283 11.01 10.22 -1.01
CA LEU A 283 9.87 11.06 -0.64
C LEU A 283 10.30 12.37 0.04
N ASN A 284 11.34 12.31 0.88
CA ASN A 284 11.91 13.51 1.49
C ASN A 284 12.50 14.47 0.44
N MET A 285 13.16 13.93 -0.59
CA MET A 285 13.66 14.73 -1.70
C MET A 285 12.53 15.34 -2.53
N ALA A 286 11.44 14.61 -2.78
CA ALA A 286 10.25 15.16 -3.46
C ALA A 286 9.70 16.38 -2.69
N LYS A 287 9.51 16.26 -1.36
CA LYS A 287 9.08 17.38 -0.51
C LYS A 287 10.06 18.55 -0.52
N LEU A 288 11.36 18.27 -0.44
CA LEU A 288 12.39 19.30 -0.46
C LEU A 288 12.37 20.09 -1.79
N ASN A 289 12.33 19.38 -2.91
CA ASN A 289 12.25 20.00 -4.23
C ASN A 289 10.98 20.85 -4.37
N LEU A 290 9.85 20.36 -3.87
CA LEU A 290 8.60 21.10 -3.84
C LEU A 290 8.77 22.41 -3.07
N TYR A 291 9.31 22.37 -1.85
CA TYR A 291 9.47 23.58 -1.04
C TYR A 291 10.39 24.60 -1.70
N GLN A 292 11.48 24.15 -2.32
CA GLN A 292 12.40 25.02 -3.06
C GLN A 292 11.69 25.67 -4.25
N CYS A 293 10.88 24.92 -4.99
CA CYS A 293 10.09 25.44 -6.10
C CYS A 293 9.05 26.45 -5.62
N LEU A 294 8.24 26.12 -4.62
CA LEU A 294 7.19 27.01 -4.10
C LEU A 294 7.76 28.29 -3.48
N ALA A 295 8.96 28.24 -2.88
CA ALA A 295 9.64 29.39 -2.29
C ALA A 295 10.01 30.47 -3.33
N VAL A 296 10.32 30.06 -4.56
CA VAL A 296 10.66 30.99 -5.65
C VAL A 296 9.49 31.25 -6.60
N ALA A 297 8.48 30.38 -6.63
CA ALA A 297 7.30 30.51 -7.48
C ALA A 297 6.58 31.86 -7.23
N LYS A 298 6.33 32.64 -8.28
CA LYS A 298 5.68 33.97 -8.21
C LYS A 298 4.30 33.97 -8.88
N PRO A 299 4.18 33.84 -10.21
CA PRO A 299 2.88 33.72 -10.86
C PRO A 299 2.23 32.35 -10.65
N HIS A 300 0.91 32.28 -10.75
CA HIS A 300 0.15 31.05 -10.52
C HIS A 300 0.56 29.87 -11.42
N TYR A 301 1.00 30.09 -12.66
CA TYR A 301 1.46 28.99 -13.51
C TYR A 301 2.71 28.28 -12.96
N GLU A 302 3.54 28.95 -12.15
CA GLU A 302 4.69 28.32 -11.48
C GLU A 302 4.24 27.38 -10.37
N ASP A 303 3.15 27.69 -9.66
CA ASP A 303 2.53 26.76 -8.70
C ASP A 303 2.03 25.48 -9.38
N VAL A 304 1.45 25.60 -10.58
CA VAL A 304 1.05 24.44 -11.39
C VAL A 304 2.26 23.60 -11.77
N PHE A 305 3.39 24.23 -12.13
CA PHE A 305 4.62 23.51 -12.42
C PHE A 305 5.15 22.79 -11.17
N CYS A 306 5.24 23.46 -10.03
CA CYS A 306 5.70 22.86 -8.77
C CYS A 306 4.78 21.69 -8.36
N LEU A 307 3.46 21.84 -8.51
CA LEU A 307 2.46 20.79 -8.28
C LEU A 307 2.72 19.56 -9.17
N GLY A 308 2.82 19.76 -10.48
CA GLY A 308 3.02 18.67 -11.44
C GLY A 308 4.37 17.98 -11.28
N GLN A 309 5.46 18.75 -11.21
CA GLN A 309 6.81 18.22 -11.16
C GLN A 309 7.18 17.63 -9.79
N HIS A 310 7.06 18.41 -8.72
CA HIS A 310 7.77 18.09 -7.48
C HIS A 310 6.95 17.36 -6.43
N ILE A 311 5.62 17.29 -6.61
CA ILE A 311 4.77 16.55 -5.67
C ILE A 311 3.94 15.47 -6.35
N MET A 312 3.59 15.60 -7.62
CA MET A 312 2.92 14.52 -8.36
C MET A 312 3.93 13.59 -9.05
N ILE A 313 4.73 14.09 -9.99
CA ILE A 313 5.73 13.29 -10.71
C ILE A 313 6.73 12.67 -9.74
N ASP A 314 7.41 13.48 -8.91
CA ASP A 314 8.44 12.98 -8.00
C ASP A 314 7.86 11.93 -7.02
N THR A 315 6.66 12.14 -6.45
CA THR A 315 6.01 11.15 -5.56
C THR A 315 5.63 9.87 -6.30
N GLY A 316 5.02 9.97 -7.48
CA GLY A 316 4.67 8.82 -8.30
C GLY A 316 5.90 8.00 -8.69
N MET A 317 7.00 8.65 -9.06
CA MET A 317 8.28 8.01 -9.32
C MET A 317 8.84 7.29 -8.09
N CYS A 318 8.71 7.87 -6.89
CA CYS A 318 9.14 7.21 -5.66
C CYS A 318 8.35 5.91 -5.43
N VAL A 319 7.03 5.91 -5.63
CA VAL A 319 6.21 4.71 -5.47
C VAL A 319 6.55 3.64 -6.52
N ILE A 320 6.73 4.02 -7.79
CA ILE A 320 7.13 3.08 -8.87
C ILE A 320 8.49 2.45 -8.55
N LYS A 321 9.48 3.26 -8.14
CA LYS A 321 10.81 2.76 -7.78
C LYS A 321 10.77 1.85 -6.55
N ALA A 322 9.95 2.20 -5.56
CA ALA A 322 9.81 1.42 -4.33
C ALA A 322 9.12 0.07 -4.57
N SER A 323 8.17 0.01 -5.52
CA SER A 323 7.59 -1.27 -5.95
C SER A 323 8.61 -2.13 -6.70
N GLY A 324 9.61 -1.52 -7.34
CA GLY A 324 10.62 -2.23 -8.13
C GLY A 324 10.29 -2.31 -9.61
N ALA A 325 9.18 -1.72 -10.03
CA ALA A 325 8.85 -1.57 -11.44
C ALA A 325 9.77 -0.54 -12.13
N ALA A 326 9.94 -0.72 -13.44
CA ALA A 326 10.62 0.26 -14.27
C ALA A 326 9.76 1.53 -14.40
N LEU A 327 10.42 2.69 -14.39
CA LEU A 327 9.74 3.94 -14.71
C LEU A 327 9.23 3.91 -16.16
N PRO A 328 8.05 4.51 -16.44
CA PRO A 328 7.60 4.69 -17.81
C PRO A 328 8.65 5.40 -18.66
N TYR A 329 8.87 4.92 -19.88
CA TYR A 329 9.82 5.54 -20.81
C TYR A 329 9.40 6.99 -21.12
N GLU A 330 10.34 7.92 -20.96
CA GLU A 330 10.20 9.30 -21.44
C GLU A 330 11.03 9.47 -22.71
N PRO A 331 10.43 9.85 -23.85
CA PRO A 331 11.21 10.21 -25.03
C PRO A 331 12.08 11.44 -24.73
N PRO A 332 13.31 11.51 -25.26
CA PRO A 332 14.19 12.65 -25.04
C PRO A 332 13.52 13.95 -25.51
N PRO A 333 13.73 15.07 -24.81
CA PRO A 333 13.15 16.34 -25.20
C PRO A 333 13.60 16.69 -26.63
N PRO A 334 12.71 17.29 -27.46
CA PRO A 334 13.08 17.69 -28.81
C PRO A 334 14.28 18.66 -28.75
N PRO A 335 15.19 18.61 -29.73
CA PRO A 335 16.34 19.49 -29.77
C PRO A 335 15.88 20.95 -29.70
N LYS A 336 16.57 21.76 -28.88
CA LYS A 336 16.26 23.19 -28.76
C LYS A 336 16.33 23.82 -30.16
N PRO A 337 15.33 24.61 -30.58
CA PRO A 337 15.38 25.29 -31.86
C PRO A 337 16.64 26.15 -31.92
N THR A 338 17.47 25.92 -32.92
CA THR A 338 18.67 26.73 -33.16
C THR A 338 18.23 28.17 -33.40
N PRO A 339 18.82 29.17 -32.71
CA PRO A 339 18.48 30.55 -32.97
C PRO A 339 18.69 30.84 -34.46
N ALA A 340 17.62 31.21 -35.16
CA ALA A 340 17.75 31.67 -36.53
C ALA A 340 18.63 32.92 -36.51
N VAL A 341 19.87 32.80 -36.98
CA VAL A 341 20.75 33.93 -37.23
C VAL A 341 20.11 34.72 -38.37
N THR A 342 19.26 35.68 -38.00
CA THR A 342 18.84 36.71 -38.93
C THR A 342 20.10 37.50 -39.30
N LYS A 343 20.63 37.21 -40.49
CA LYS A 343 21.69 38.03 -41.09
C LYS A 343 21.19 39.48 -41.07
N LYS A 344 21.79 40.33 -40.23
CA LYS A 344 21.52 41.77 -40.24
C LYS A 344 21.74 42.25 -41.67
N LYS A 345 20.69 42.77 -42.32
CA LYS A 345 20.82 43.48 -43.60
C LYS A 345 21.85 44.60 -43.41
N PRO A 346 22.84 44.77 -44.30
CA PRO A 346 23.75 45.89 -44.22
C PRO A 346 22.93 47.18 -44.32
N VAL A 347 23.11 48.09 -43.36
CA VAL A 347 22.53 49.42 -43.42
C VAL A 347 23.21 50.15 -44.58
N ALA A 348 22.45 50.48 -45.62
CA ALA A 348 22.93 51.28 -46.73
C ALA A 348 23.40 52.65 -46.20
N LYS A 349 24.69 52.93 -46.37
CA LYS A 349 25.31 54.23 -46.05
C LYS A 349 24.65 55.29 -46.94
N LYS A 350 23.95 56.26 -46.35
CA LYS A 350 23.48 57.46 -47.07
C LYS A 350 24.71 58.16 -47.67
N ALA A 351 24.71 58.32 -49.00
CA ALA A 351 25.69 59.14 -49.70
C ALA A 351 25.53 60.60 -49.25
N GLY A 352 26.64 61.21 -48.84
CA GLY A 352 26.71 62.60 -48.40
C GLY A 352 26.36 63.56 -49.53
N SER A 353 25.54 64.56 -49.20
CA SER A 353 25.19 65.69 -50.05
C SER A 353 26.45 66.53 -50.35
N ALA A 354 26.81 66.60 -51.64
CA ALA A 354 27.86 67.49 -52.11
C ALA A 354 27.37 68.95 -52.03
N LYS A 355 28.05 69.75 -51.21
CA LYS A 355 27.96 71.22 -51.18
C LYS A 355 28.42 71.79 -52.51
N LYS A 356 27.54 72.46 -53.25
CA LYS A 356 27.91 73.27 -54.43
C LYS A 356 28.09 74.72 -53.99
N LYS A 357 29.31 75.25 -54.15
CA LYS A 357 29.64 76.66 -54.03
C LYS A 357 29.11 77.42 -55.24
N SER A 358 28.35 78.49 -54.99
CA SER A 358 28.35 79.77 -55.71
C SER A 358 27.85 80.82 -54.74
#